data_AF-A0A965ISP3-F1
#
_entry.id   AF-A0A965ISP3-F1
#
_cell.length_a   1.000
_cell.length_b   1.000
_cell.length_c   1.000
_cell.angle_alpha   90.00
_cell.angle_beta   90.00
_cell.angle_gamma   90.00
#
_symmetry.space_group_name_H-M   'P 1'
#
loop_
_entity.id
_entity.type
_entity.pdbx_description
1 polymer ?
#
loop_
_entity_poly.entity_id
_entity_poly.type
_entity_poly.pdbx_seq_one_letter_code
_entity_poly.pdbx_strand_id
1 'polypeptide(L)'
;MALNNDDIKALIAILQKGLEHSETEEEPDNTPVVKKTKSGKKSRSSSSGKKNINKFDNMPEINMHKEDIAIDKKLTRSLSPTPRREAFKPIEVSCRVCHRTDMVDPSIIESIDRYKCNKCAISAG
;
A
#
# COMPACT_ATOMS: atom_id res chain seq x y z
N MET A 1 -42.80 4.86 50.10
CA MET A 1 -43.19 6.09 49.38
C MET A 1 -43.75 5.65 48.05
N ALA A 2 -45.05 5.83 47.82
CA ALA A 2 -45.68 5.46 46.55
C ALA A 2 -45.35 6.55 45.52
N LEU A 3 -44.80 6.18 44.36
CA LEU A 3 -44.55 7.11 43.27
C LEU A 3 -45.90 7.54 42.69
N ASN A 4 -46.13 8.85 42.55
CA ASN A 4 -47.40 9.36 42.03
C ASN A 4 -47.43 9.21 40.51
N ASN A 5 -48.63 9.11 39.93
CA ASN A 5 -48.81 8.98 38.48
C ASN A 5 -48.17 10.15 37.70
N ASP A 6 -48.01 11.32 38.32
CA ASP A 6 -47.39 12.47 37.67
C ASP A 6 -45.85 12.39 37.64
N ASP A 7 -45.24 11.71 38.62
CA ASP A 7 -43.79 11.42 38.61
C ASP A 7 -43.45 10.43 37.50
N ILE A 8 -44.35 9.47 37.26
CA ILE A 8 -44.24 8.49 36.16
C ILE A 8 -44.35 9.19 34.79
N LYS A 9 -45.26 10.16 34.63
CA LYS A 9 -45.38 10.94 33.40
C LYS A 9 -44.14 11.79 33.12
N ALA A 10 -43.54 12.38 34.15
CA ALA A 10 -42.31 13.17 34.01
C ALA A 10 -41.14 12.29 33.53
N LEU A 11 -41.01 11.07 34.05
CA LEU A 11 -40.01 10.10 33.62
C LEU A 11 -40.21 9.67 32.16
N ILE A 12 -41.45 9.41 31.73
CA ILE A 12 -41.77 9.04 30.34
C ILE A 12 -41.41 10.18 29.37
N ALA A 13 -41.71 11.43 29.73
CA ALA A 13 -41.39 12.59 28.88
C ALA A 13 -39.87 12.78 28.66
N ILE A 14 -39.06 12.51 29.69
CA ILE A 14 -37.59 12.57 29.59
C ILE A 14 -37.06 11.48 28.66
N LEU A 15 -37.62 10.26 28.75
CA LEU A 15 -37.22 9.13 27.91
C LEU A 15 -37.61 9.34 26.44
N GLN A 16 -38.80 9.88 26.17
CA GLN A 16 -39.24 10.21 24.81
C GLN A 16 -38.36 11.26 24.14
N LYS A 17 -37.96 12.29 24.88
CA LYS A 17 -37.03 13.32 24.38
C LYS A 17 -35.65 12.77 24.02
N GLY A 18 -35.23 11.67 24.65
CA GLY A 18 -33.99 10.96 24.32
C GLY A 18 -34.08 10.12 23.04
N LEU A 19 -35.28 9.64 22.69
CA LEU A 19 -35.52 8.80 21.50
C LEU A 19 -35.73 9.63 20.22
N GLU A 20 -36.32 10.82 20.33
CA GLU A 20 -36.53 11.72 19.18
C GLU A 20 -35.20 12.30 18.62
N HIS A 21 -34.09 12.15 19.33
CA HIS A 21 -32.75 12.53 18.87
C HIS A 21 -31.94 11.38 18.24
N SER A 22 -32.50 10.17 18.12
CA SER A 22 -31.82 9.03 17.49
C SER A 22 -32.32 8.64 16.10
N GLU A 23 -33.25 9.39 15.49
CA GLU A 23 -33.85 9.01 14.21
C GLU A 23 -33.85 10.15 13.18
N THR A 24 -32.68 10.65 12.78
CA THR A 24 -32.47 11.25 11.44
C THR A 24 -30.98 11.27 11.12
N GLU A 25 -30.40 10.11 10.80
CA GLU A 25 -29.28 10.08 9.86
C GLU A 25 -29.64 9.07 8.77
N GLU A 26 -29.67 9.59 7.54
CA GLU A 26 -30.07 8.91 6.33
C GLU A 26 -29.10 7.75 6.03
N GLU A 27 -29.60 6.52 6.05
CA GLU A 27 -28.89 5.35 5.53
C GLU A 27 -28.65 5.51 4.01
N PRO A 28 -27.40 5.51 3.50
CA PRO A 28 -27.18 5.46 2.07
C PRO A 28 -27.33 4.02 1.56
N ASP A 29 -28.38 3.82 0.75
CA ASP A 29 -28.66 2.65 -0.07
C ASP A 29 -27.41 2.19 -0.87
N ASN A 30 -26.83 1.07 -0.46
CA ASN A 30 -25.63 0.47 -1.06
C ASN A 30 -26.01 -0.61 -2.08
N THR A 31 -26.64 -0.21 -3.19
CA THR A 31 -26.75 -1.06 -4.38
C THR A 31 -25.78 -0.57 -5.48
N PRO A 32 -24.72 -1.33 -5.83
CA PRO A 32 -23.77 -0.86 -6.83
C PRO A 32 -24.35 -1.02 -8.24
N VAL A 33 -24.82 0.09 -8.83
CA VAL A 33 -25.15 0.16 -10.26
C VAL A 33 -23.85 0.14 -11.07
N VAL A 34 -23.54 -1.00 -11.68
CA VAL A 34 -22.37 -1.18 -12.55
C VAL A 34 -22.57 -0.40 -13.85
N LYS A 35 -22.09 0.86 -13.90
CA LYS A 35 -21.95 1.63 -15.13
C LYS A 35 -20.63 1.29 -15.82
N LYS A 36 -20.69 0.60 -16.96
CA LYS A 36 -19.53 0.37 -17.84
C LYS A 36 -18.97 1.72 -18.31
N THR A 37 -17.76 2.08 -17.91
CA THR A 37 -17.12 3.33 -18.36
C THR A 37 -16.40 3.12 -19.68
N LYS A 38 -16.84 3.84 -20.74
CA LYS A 38 -16.04 3.99 -21.96
C LYS A 38 -14.74 4.71 -21.59
N SER A 39 -13.59 4.10 -21.86
CA SER A 39 -12.28 4.68 -21.61
C SER A 39 -11.99 5.79 -22.64
N GLY A 40 -12.58 6.96 -22.42
CA GLY A 40 -12.20 8.19 -23.10
C GLY A 40 -10.95 8.77 -22.44
N LYS A 41 -9.87 8.93 -23.21
CA LYS A 41 -8.61 9.53 -22.77
C LYS A 41 -8.88 11.00 -22.39
N LYS A 42 -9.16 11.28 -21.11
CA LYS A 42 -9.35 12.64 -20.62
C LYS A 42 -8.01 13.37 -20.61
N SER A 43 -7.89 14.39 -21.44
CA SER A 43 -6.85 15.41 -21.34
C SER A 43 -6.89 16.03 -19.94
N ARG A 44 -5.75 16.07 -19.26
CA ARG A 44 -5.61 16.67 -17.92
C ARG A 44 -5.85 18.19 -18.02
N SER A 45 -7.09 18.62 -17.85
CA SER A 45 -7.38 20.02 -17.53
C SER A 45 -6.91 20.27 -16.10
N SER A 46 -6.03 21.24 -15.92
CA SER A 46 -5.59 21.75 -14.62
C SER A 46 -6.74 22.45 -13.91
N SER A 47 -7.65 21.70 -13.31
CA SER A 47 -8.60 22.25 -12.35
C SER A 47 -7.87 22.47 -11.03
N SER A 48 -7.59 23.73 -10.69
CA SER A 48 -7.28 24.13 -9.33
C SER A 48 -8.50 23.83 -8.44
N GLY A 49 -8.55 22.64 -7.86
CA GLY A 49 -9.70 22.24 -7.07
C GLY A 49 -9.54 20.85 -6.52
N LYS A 50 -9.07 20.78 -5.27
CA LYS A 50 -8.89 19.60 -4.43
C LYS A 50 -7.76 18.67 -4.90
N LYS A 51 -6.62 18.78 -4.20
CA LYS A 51 -5.55 17.77 -4.26
C LYS A 51 -6.19 16.41 -3.96
N ASN A 52 -5.83 15.37 -4.71
CA ASN A 52 -6.13 13.99 -4.29
C ASN A 52 -5.30 13.72 -3.03
N ILE A 53 -5.90 13.96 -1.88
CA ILE A 53 -5.27 13.72 -0.58
C ILE A 53 -5.60 12.29 -0.18
N ASN A 54 -4.58 11.51 0.12
CA ASN A 54 -4.76 10.17 0.66
C ASN A 54 -5.37 10.30 2.07
N LYS A 55 -6.55 9.74 2.26
CA LYS A 55 -7.27 9.82 3.54
C LYS A 55 -6.59 8.96 4.62
N PHE A 56 -5.88 7.90 4.24
CA PHE A 56 -5.16 7.04 5.18
C PHE A 56 -3.94 7.75 5.78
N ASP A 57 -3.27 8.61 5.02
CA ASP A 57 -2.11 9.36 5.51
C ASP A 57 -2.51 10.42 6.55
N ASN A 58 -3.79 10.83 6.58
CA ASN A 58 -4.32 11.84 7.50
C ASN A 58 -5.10 11.25 8.69
N MET A 59 -5.20 9.92 8.78
CA MET A 59 -5.90 9.27 9.87
C MET A 59 -5.09 9.40 11.18
N PRO A 60 -5.71 9.70 12.33
CA PRO A 60 -5.00 9.83 13.61
C PRO A 60 -4.29 8.53 14.01
N GLU A 61 -4.81 7.38 13.58
CA GLU A 61 -4.28 6.05 13.84
C GLU A 61 -2.88 5.83 13.24
N ILE A 62 -2.51 6.61 12.21
CA ILE A 62 -1.22 6.44 11.53
C ILE A 62 -0.03 6.65 12.47
N ASN A 63 -0.18 7.48 13.51
CA ASN A 63 0.91 7.80 14.44
C ASN A 63 0.76 7.13 15.81
N MET A 64 -0.35 6.43 16.08
CA MET A 64 -0.61 5.82 17.39
C MET A 64 0.45 4.78 17.79
N HIS A 65 1.08 4.11 16.82
CA HIS A 65 2.15 3.15 17.09
C HIS A 65 3.41 3.79 17.70
N LYS A 66 3.58 5.11 17.61
CA LYS A 66 4.74 5.84 18.16
C LYS A 66 4.70 5.95 19.69
N GLU A 67 3.53 5.77 20.28
CA GLU A 67 3.36 5.78 21.75
C GLU A 67 3.88 4.48 22.37
N ASP A 68 3.88 3.38 21.61
CA ASP A 68 4.41 2.09 22.05
C ASP A 68 5.77 1.79 21.40
N ILE A 69 6.84 1.94 22.19
CA ILE A 69 8.22 1.70 21.79
C ILE A 69 8.44 0.26 21.28
N ALA A 70 7.72 -0.73 21.82
CA ALA A 70 7.87 -2.13 21.41
C ALA A 70 7.26 -2.39 20.03
N ILE A 71 6.15 -1.73 19.71
CA ILE A 71 5.48 -1.82 18.41
C ILE A 71 6.22 -0.98 17.37
N ASP A 72 6.61 0.25 17.70
CA ASP A 72 7.35 1.16 16.82
C ASP A 72 8.65 0.52 16.31
N LYS A 73 9.43 -0.12 17.20
CA LYS A 73 10.65 -0.85 16.84
C LYS A 73 10.41 -2.01 15.88
N LYS A 74 9.25 -2.69 15.96
CA LYS A 74 8.91 -3.79 15.05
C LYS A 74 8.53 -3.27 13.67
N LEU A 75 7.74 -2.20 13.61
CA LEU A 75 7.32 -1.56 12.38
C LEU A 75 8.51 -0.95 11.65
N THR A 76 9.33 -0.15 12.33
CA THR A 76 10.55 0.47 11.76
C THR A 76 11.56 -0.57 11.25
N ARG A 77 11.74 -1.71 11.95
CA ARG A 77 12.62 -2.80 11.50
C ARG A 77 12.14 -3.47 10.20
N SER A 78 10.81 -3.59 10.04
CA SER A 78 10.20 -4.20 8.86
C SER A 78 10.20 -3.30 7.62
N LEU A 79 10.45 -1.98 7.78
CA LEU A 79 10.53 -1.01 6.69
C LEU A 79 11.86 -1.03 5.93
N SER A 80 12.81 -1.90 6.28
CA SER A 80 14.02 -2.03 5.47
C SER A 80 13.60 -2.46 4.06
N PRO A 81 13.97 -1.68 3.02
CA PRO A 81 13.53 -1.97 1.66
C PRO A 81 13.99 -3.36 1.30
N THR A 82 13.06 -4.19 0.84
CA THR A 82 13.35 -5.56 0.41
C THR A 82 14.46 -5.47 -0.64
N PRO A 83 15.59 -6.18 -0.48
CA PRO A 83 16.68 -6.11 -1.44
C PRO A 83 16.15 -6.52 -2.81
N ARG A 84 16.22 -5.59 -3.76
CA ARG A 84 15.66 -5.78 -5.11
C ARG A 84 16.34 -6.91 -5.89
N ARG A 85 17.56 -7.25 -5.50
CA ARG A 85 18.33 -8.34 -6.12
C ARG A 85 18.37 -9.50 -5.15
N GLU A 86 17.78 -10.62 -5.57
CA GLU A 86 18.04 -11.91 -4.94
C GLU A 86 19.54 -12.18 -5.01
N ALA A 87 20.11 -12.73 -3.93
CA ALA A 87 21.50 -13.16 -3.94
C ALA A 87 21.64 -14.28 -4.97
N PHE A 88 22.37 -14.03 -6.06
CA PHE A 88 22.65 -15.05 -7.05
C PHE A 88 23.89 -15.83 -6.66
N LYS A 89 23.93 -17.11 -7.05
CA LYS A 89 25.16 -17.92 -6.99
C LYS A 89 25.95 -17.63 -8.27
N PRO A 90 27.20 -17.15 -8.17
CA PRO A 90 28.02 -16.92 -9.36
C PRO A 90 28.30 -18.25 -10.07
N ILE A 91 28.33 -18.20 -11.40
CA ILE A 91 28.69 -19.35 -12.24
C ILE A 91 30.11 -19.13 -12.74
N GLU A 92 30.93 -20.19 -12.69
CA GLU A 92 32.25 -20.20 -13.30
C GLU A 92 32.13 -20.46 -14.81
N VAL A 93 32.58 -19.51 -15.62
CA VAL A 93 32.53 -19.60 -17.08
C VAL A 93 33.90 -19.31 -17.69
N SER A 94 34.22 -19.96 -18.82
CA SER A 94 35.47 -19.75 -19.54
C SER A 94 35.25 -18.95 -20.82
N CYS A 95 36.07 -17.94 -21.05
CA CYS A 95 35.98 -17.12 -22.27
C CYS A 95 36.36 -17.96 -23.49
N ARG A 96 35.53 -17.95 -24.53
CA ARG A 96 35.79 -18.70 -25.77
C ARG A 96 37.07 -18.27 -26.51
N VAL A 97 37.50 -17.02 -26.39
CA VAL A 97 38.63 -16.46 -27.16
C VAL A 97 39.96 -16.57 -26.42
N CYS A 98 39.97 -16.34 -25.10
CA CYS A 98 41.20 -16.32 -24.32
C CYS A 98 41.28 -17.37 -23.21
N HIS A 99 40.24 -18.21 -23.07
CA HIS A 99 40.14 -19.31 -22.10
C HIS A 99 40.32 -18.92 -20.63
N ARG A 100 40.20 -17.63 -20.31
CA ARG A 100 40.20 -17.15 -18.91
C ARG A 100 38.89 -17.52 -18.24
N THR A 101 38.98 -17.97 -16.99
CA THR A 101 37.85 -18.27 -16.15
C THR A 101 37.44 -17.03 -15.37
N ASP A 102 36.15 -16.69 -15.44
CA ASP A 102 35.55 -15.57 -14.71
C ASP A 102 34.35 -16.07 -13.90
N MET A 103 34.10 -15.43 -12.76
CA MET A 103 32.88 -15.62 -11.98
C MET A 103 31.87 -14.55 -12.36
N VAL A 104 30.75 -14.96 -12.95
CA VAL A 104 29.79 -14.03 -13.55
C VAL A 104 28.38 -14.35 -13.07
N ASP A 105 27.56 -13.31 -12.99
CA ASP A 105 26.14 -13.41 -12.68
C ASP A 105 25.42 -14.21 -13.79
N PRO A 106 24.56 -15.19 -13.43
CA PRO A 106 23.83 -15.99 -14.42
C PRO A 106 22.93 -15.15 -15.32
N SER A 107 22.44 -14.01 -14.84
CA SER A 107 21.57 -13.11 -15.61
C SER A 107 22.27 -12.39 -16.76
N ILE A 108 23.61 -12.37 -16.79
CA ILE A 108 24.40 -11.71 -17.85
C ILE A 108 24.62 -12.67 -19.03
N ILE A 109 24.51 -13.99 -18.81
CA ILE A 109 24.91 -15.01 -19.77
C ILE A 109 23.69 -15.81 -20.23
N GLU A 110 23.37 -15.75 -21.54
CA GLU A 110 22.33 -16.61 -22.13
C GLU A 110 22.79 -18.08 -22.26
N SER A 111 24.07 -18.30 -22.59
CA SER A 111 24.66 -19.63 -22.75
C SER A 111 26.16 -19.60 -22.45
N ILE A 112 26.64 -20.59 -21.67
CA ILE A 112 28.05 -20.71 -21.26
C ILE A 112 28.99 -20.75 -22.47
N ASP A 113 28.60 -21.45 -23.53
CA ASP A 113 29.43 -21.66 -24.74
C ASP A 113 29.70 -20.38 -25.55
N ARG A 114 28.90 -19.33 -25.35
CA ARG A 114 29.02 -18.05 -26.05
C ARG A 114 29.70 -16.97 -25.21
N TYR A 115 30.15 -17.29 -24.00
CA TYR A 115 30.75 -16.31 -23.10
C TYR A 115 32.05 -15.73 -23.67
N LYS A 116 32.13 -14.39 -23.67
CA LYS A 116 33.30 -13.60 -24.09
C LYS A 116 33.61 -12.61 -22.98
N CYS A 117 34.83 -12.64 -22.45
CA CYS A 117 35.23 -11.69 -21.40
C CYS A 117 35.27 -10.25 -21.93
N ASN A 118 35.15 -9.27 -21.04
CA ASN A 118 35.10 -7.84 -21.40
C ASN A 118 36.28 -7.40 -22.29
N LYS A 119 37.48 -7.96 -22.08
CA LYS A 119 38.67 -7.65 -22.91
C LYS A 119 38.54 -8.16 -24.34
N CYS A 120 38.01 -9.38 -24.52
CA CYS A 120 37.79 -9.96 -25.84
C CYS A 120 36.52 -9.42 -26.52
N ALA A 121 35.57 -8.88 -25.76
CA ALA A 121 34.38 -8.23 -26.31
C ALA A 121 34.70 -6.88 -26.98
N ILE A 122 35.73 -6.17 -26.51
CA ILE A 122 36.13 -4.86 -27.06
C ILE A 122 36.86 -5.01 -28.40
N SER A 123 37.64 -6.08 -28.59
CA SER A 123 38.30 -6.32 -29.88
C SER A 123 37.28 -6.81 -30.90
N ALA A 124 37.10 -6.03 -31.97
CA ALA A 124 36.42 -6.48 -33.17
C ALA A 124 37.12 -7.75 -33.68
N GLY A 125 36.36 -8.84 -33.72
CA GLY A 125 36.68 -10.07 -34.41
C GLY A 125 35.43 -10.49 -35.14
#